data_AF-K1U701-F1
#
_entry.id   AF-K1U701-F1
#
_cell.length_a   1.000
_cell.length_b   1.000
_cell.length_c   1.000
_cell.angle_alpha   90.00
_cell.angle_beta   90.00
_cell.angle_gamma   90.00
#
_symmetry.space_group_name_H-M   'P 1'
#
loop_
_entity.id
_entity.type
_entity.pdbx_description
1 polymer ?
#
loop_
_entity_poly.entity_id
_entity_poly.type
_entity_poly.pdbx_seq_one_letter_code
_entity_poly.pdbx_strand_id
1 'polypeptide(L)'
;MAQDFEKLNIQWFPGHMTKAQRMIEEHMKQVDAVCEILDARIPMASRNPDIDRLAGDKPRIVVLNRTDLADPKATARWHTAFQRQSMTVLETDSRSGKGVNGFAGAVRTALRDKIEAYAAKGQVGRPVRVMVLGIPNVGKSTFINKVARRKAAAAGDRP
;
A
#
# COMPACT_ATOMS: atom_id res chain seq x y z
N MET A 1 -32.57 -9.13 31.68
CA MET A 1 -31.45 -9.40 32.62
C MET A 1 -30.47 -10.31 31.90
N ALA A 2 -29.21 -9.87 31.86
CA ALA A 2 -28.05 -10.43 31.17
C ALA A 2 -28.05 -10.26 29.63
N GLN A 3 -27.05 -9.65 29.00
CA GLN A 3 -25.81 -9.03 29.46
C GLN A 3 -25.41 -8.06 28.34
N ASP A 4 -25.21 -6.80 28.70
CA ASP A 4 -24.47 -5.86 27.87
C ASP A 4 -23.09 -6.46 27.61
N PHE A 5 -22.86 -6.95 26.39
CA PHE A 5 -21.52 -7.15 25.90
C PHE A 5 -20.91 -5.76 25.74
N GLU A 6 -20.37 -5.24 26.84
CA GLU A 6 -19.38 -4.17 26.81
C GLU A 6 -18.47 -4.45 25.62
N LYS A 7 -18.39 -3.47 24.71
CA LYS A 7 -17.33 -3.42 23.69
C LYS A 7 -16.02 -3.51 24.45
N LEU A 8 -15.51 -4.73 24.60
CA LEU A 8 -14.16 -5.04 25.01
C LEU A 8 -13.26 -4.33 23.99
N ASN A 9 -12.92 -3.08 24.30
CA ASN A 9 -12.01 -2.25 23.53
C ASN A 9 -10.60 -2.73 23.85
N ILE A 10 -10.32 -3.99 23.50
CA ILE A 10 -9.01 -4.61 23.68
C ILE A 10 -8.10 -3.94 22.67
N GLN A 11 -7.31 -3.01 23.18
CA GLN A 11 -6.30 -2.31 22.41
C GLN A 11 -5.08 -3.23 22.31
N TRP A 12 -5.11 -4.15 21.35
CA TRP A 12 -4.06 -5.14 21.04
C TRP A 12 -2.71 -4.53 20.65
N PHE A 13 -2.63 -3.20 20.61
CA PHE A 13 -1.50 -2.48 20.10
C PHE A 13 -1.09 -1.35 21.04
N PRO A 14 0.20 -1.21 21.39
CA PRO A 14 0.72 -0.08 22.16
C PRO A 14 0.29 1.26 21.56
N GLY A 15 0.28 2.35 22.35
CA GLY A 15 -0.10 3.69 21.89
C GLY A 15 0.56 4.17 20.58
N HIS A 16 1.69 3.56 20.19
CA HIS A 16 2.33 3.75 18.89
C HIS A 16 1.46 3.40 17.68
N MET A 17 0.57 2.40 17.74
CA MET A 17 -0.27 2.03 16.60
C MET A 17 -1.50 2.92 16.47
N THR A 18 -2.11 3.33 17.58
CA THR A 18 -3.15 4.38 17.55
C THR A 18 -2.59 5.69 17.02
N LYS A 19 -1.35 6.03 17.39
CA LYS A 19 -0.63 7.17 16.80
C LYS A 19 -0.45 6.98 15.29
N ALA A 20 -0.01 5.80 14.84
CA ALA A 20 0.15 5.52 13.41
C ALA A 20 -1.18 5.61 12.64
N GLN A 21 -2.27 5.05 13.16
CA GLN A 21 -3.60 5.17 12.56
C GLN A 21 -4.03 6.63 12.44
N ARG A 22 -3.91 7.42 13.52
CA ARG A 22 -4.21 8.87 13.49
C ARG A 22 -3.38 9.62 12.46
N MET A 23 -2.08 9.33 12.38
CA MET A 23 -1.20 9.94 11.38
C MET A 23 -1.60 9.56 9.95
N ILE A 24 -1.99 8.30 9.72
CA ILE A 24 -2.51 7.85 8.42
C ILE A 24 -3.77 8.65 8.08
N GLU A 25 -4.75 8.70 8.98
CA GLU A 25 -6.03 9.38 8.76
C GLU A 25 -5.85 10.89 8.49
N GLU A 26 -4.98 11.56 9.26
CA GLU A 26 -4.64 12.98 9.10
C GLU A 26 -4.05 13.28 7.71
N HIS A 27 -3.08 12.47 7.28
CA HIS A 27 -2.38 12.68 6.01
C HIS A 27 -3.15 12.10 4.82
N MET A 28 -4.15 11.24 5.07
CA MET A 28 -4.91 10.59 4.01
C MET A 28 -5.53 11.64 3.09
N LYS A 29 -6.13 12.71 3.62
CA LYS A 29 -6.74 13.79 2.80
C LYS A 29 -5.79 14.46 1.82
N GLN A 30 -4.48 14.37 2.04
CA GLN A 30 -3.46 15.04 1.23
C GLN A 30 -2.91 14.18 0.08
N VAL A 31 -3.30 12.91 -0.02
CA VAL A 31 -2.82 11.99 -1.06
C VAL A 31 -3.86 11.70 -2.14
N ASP A 32 -3.41 11.36 -3.33
CA ASP A 32 -4.27 11.01 -4.47
C ASP A 32 -4.60 9.52 -4.53
N ALA A 33 -3.68 8.65 -4.07
CA ALA A 33 -3.84 7.20 -4.06
C ALA A 33 -3.15 6.57 -2.83
N VAL A 34 -3.47 5.29 -2.58
CA VAL A 34 -2.82 4.45 -1.58
C VAL A 34 -2.09 3.30 -2.26
N CYS A 35 -0.82 3.12 -1.91
CA CYS A 35 0.00 1.97 -2.27
C CYS A 35 0.10 1.03 -1.06
N GLU A 36 -0.55 -0.13 -1.13
CA GLU A 36 -0.46 -1.17 -0.11
C GLU A 36 0.61 -2.19 -0.49
N ILE A 37 1.66 -2.32 0.31
CA ILE A 37 2.72 -3.31 0.12
C ILE A 37 2.39 -4.57 0.92
N LEU A 38 2.36 -5.71 0.24
CA LEU A 38 2.05 -7.04 0.77
C LEU A 38 3.22 -8.00 0.56
N ASP A 39 3.31 -9.04 1.39
CA ASP A 39 4.21 -10.16 1.16
C ASP A 39 3.55 -11.15 0.19
N ALA A 40 4.16 -11.38 -0.97
CA ALA A 40 3.63 -12.21 -2.05
C ALA A 40 3.42 -13.68 -1.63
N ARG A 41 4.08 -14.15 -0.56
CA ARG A 41 3.91 -15.51 -0.02
C ARG A 41 2.59 -15.67 0.73
N ILE A 42 2.10 -14.59 1.32
CA ILE A 42 0.89 -14.56 2.14
C ILE A 42 0.08 -13.27 1.90
N PRO A 43 -0.40 -13.00 0.67
CA PRO A 43 -0.95 -11.68 0.34
C PRO A 43 -2.11 -11.27 1.23
N MET A 44 -3.05 -12.18 1.52
CA MET A 44 -4.18 -11.89 2.40
C MET A 44 -3.79 -11.71 3.86
N ALA A 45 -2.96 -12.60 4.40
CA ALA A 45 -2.58 -12.52 5.82
C ALA A 45 -1.65 -11.33 6.13
N SER A 46 -0.96 -10.79 5.11
CA SER A 46 -0.12 -9.61 5.25
C SER A 46 -0.86 -8.28 5.04
N ARG A 47 -2.18 -8.30 4.75
CA ARG A 47 -3.00 -7.09 4.66
C ARG A 47 -3.27 -6.51 6.04
N ASN A 48 -3.36 -5.18 6.12
CA ASN A 48 -3.89 -4.54 7.30
C ASN A 48 -5.43 -4.65 7.27
N PRO A 49 -6.10 -5.20 8.31
CA PRO A 49 -7.56 -5.34 8.33
C PRO A 49 -8.30 -4.00 8.20
N ASP A 50 -7.69 -2.89 8.63
CA ASP A 50 -8.28 -1.55 8.53
C ASP A 50 -8.05 -0.88 7.17
N ILE A 51 -7.30 -1.49 6.25
CA ILE A 51 -6.78 -0.76 5.07
C ILE A 51 -7.90 -0.21 4.19
N ASP A 52 -9.01 -0.94 4.05
CA ASP A 52 -10.12 -0.53 3.19
C ASP A 52 -10.88 0.64 3.83
N ARG A 53 -11.05 0.63 5.16
CA ARG A 53 -11.59 1.77 5.93
C ARG A 53 -10.67 3.00 5.83
N LEU A 54 -9.36 2.81 5.98
CA LEU A 54 -8.39 3.89 5.96
C LEU A 54 -8.24 4.52 4.58
N ALA A 55 -8.24 3.71 3.52
CA ALA A 55 -8.10 4.19 2.15
C ALA A 55 -9.37 4.84 1.62
N GLY A 56 -10.56 4.41 2.09
CA GLY A 56 -11.84 4.85 1.54
C GLY A 56 -11.91 4.61 0.03
N ASP A 57 -12.46 5.59 -0.70
CA ASP A 57 -12.64 5.50 -2.16
C ASP A 57 -11.37 5.82 -2.97
N LYS A 58 -10.20 5.89 -2.33
CA LYS A 58 -8.97 6.25 -3.04
C LYS A 58 -8.52 5.10 -3.93
N PRO A 59 -8.04 5.41 -5.15
CA PRO A 59 -7.42 4.42 -6.00
C PRO A 59 -6.33 3.62 -5.28
N ARG A 60 -6.37 2.30 -5.44
CA ARG A 60 -5.52 1.34 -4.75
C ARG A 60 -4.48 0.76 -5.70
N ILE A 61 -3.23 0.81 -5.27
CA ILE A 61 -2.11 0.11 -5.88
C ILE A 61 -1.66 -0.96 -4.88
N VAL A 62 -1.75 -2.23 -5.25
CA VAL A 62 -1.25 -3.35 -4.45
C VAL A 62 0.12 -3.75 -4.98
N VAL A 63 1.13 -3.73 -4.13
CA VAL A 63 2.47 -4.23 -4.44
C VAL A 63 2.63 -5.60 -3.79
N LEU A 64 2.67 -6.65 -4.60
CA LEU A 64 3.05 -7.99 -4.16
C LEU A 64 4.58 -8.06 -4.14
N ASN A 65 5.18 -7.84 -2.98
CA ASN A 65 6.64 -7.80 -2.79
C ASN A 65 7.19 -9.18 -2.39
N ARG A 66 8.50 -9.40 -2.55
CA ARG A 66 9.19 -10.68 -2.27
C ARG A 66 8.76 -11.83 -3.18
N THR A 67 8.51 -11.51 -4.45
CA THR A 67 8.17 -12.51 -5.47
C THR A 67 9.29 -13.53 -5.73
N ASP A 68 10.52 -13.21 -5.35
CA ASP A 68 11.66 -14.14 -5.33
C ASP A 68 11.49 -15.29 -4.32
N LEU A 69 10.61 -15.14 -3.33
CA LEU A 69 10.35 -16.11 -2.27
C LEU A 69 8.96 -16.76 -2.36
N ALA A 70 8.14 -16.38 -3.34
CA ALA A 70 6.76 -16.83 -3.49
C ALA A 70 6.60 -17.79 -4.67
N ASP A 71 5.58 -18.66 -4.63
CA ASP A 71 5.19 -19.48 -5.78
C ASP A 71 4.62 -18.57 -6.90
N PRO A 72 5.24 -18.52 -8.10
CA PRO A 72 4.78 -17.67 -9.19
C PRO A 72 3.33 -17.93 -9.62
N LYS A 73 2.86 -19.19 -9.59
CA LYS A 73 1.47 -19.53 -9.93
C LYS A 73 0.52 -18.99 -8.87
N ALA A 74 0.90 -19.04 -7.59
CA ALA A 74 0.10 -18.47 -6.51
C ALA A 74 0.07 -16.94 -6.59
N THR A 75 1.21 -16.30 -6.86
CA THR A 75 1.29 -14.85 -7.07
C THR A 75 0.39 -14.39 -8.22
N ALA A 76 0.42 -15.09 -9.37
CA ALA A 76 -0.44 -14.76 -10.51
C ALA A 76 -1.95 -14.88 -10.19
N ARG A 77 -2.35 -15.87 -9.37
CA ARG A 77 -3.74 -15.98 -8.88
C ARG A 77 -4.13 -14.78 -8.01
N TRP A 78 -3.25 -14.38 -7.09
CA TRP A 78 -3.49 -13.22 -6.23
C TRP A 78 -3.51 -11.91 -7.02
N HIS A 79 -2.62 -11.74 -7.98
CA HIS A 79 -2.63 -10.62 -8.90
C HIS A 79 -3.99 -10.49 -9.58
N THR A 80 -4.48 -11.57 -10.18
CA THR A 80 -5.80 -11.60 -10.82
C THR A 80 -6.93 -11.31 -9.83
N ALA A 81 -6.85 -11.84 -8.61
CA ALA A 81 -7.87 -11.61 -7.58
C ALA A 81 -7.96 -10.13 -7.17
N PHE A 82 -6.83 -9.46 -6.96
CA PHE A 82 -6.82 -8.02 -6.63
C PHE A 82 -7.24 -7.15 -7.83
N GLN A 83 -6.87 -7.51 -9.05
CA GLN A 83 -7.34 -6.81 -10.25
C GLN A 83 -8.86 -6.88 -10.41
N ARG A 84 -9.49 -8.03 -10.10
CA ARG A 84 -10.95 -8.16 -10.09
C ARG A 84 -11.64 -7.28 -9.05
N GLN A 85 -10.90 -6.79 -8.06
CA GLN A 85 -11.36 -5.80 -7.08
C GLN A 85 -11.00 -4.36 -7.48
N SER A 86 -10.74 -4.14 -8.78
CA SER A 86 -10.38 -2.82 -9.34
C SER A 86 -9.11 -2.21 -8.75
N MET A 87 -8.21 -3.03 -8.20
CA MET A 87 -6.90 -2.59 -7.72
C MET A 87 -5.86 -2.71 -8.83
N THR A 88 -4.98 -1.71 -8.96
CA THR A 88 -3.80 -1.84 -9.80
C THR A 88 -2.77 -2.69 -9.07
N VAL A 89 -2.21 -3.72 -9.71
CA VAL A 89 -1.27 -4.64 -9.05
C VAL A 89 0.12 -4.51 -9.66
N LEU A 90 1.14 -4.55 -8.81
CA LEU A 90 2.55 -4.59 -9.20
C LEU A 90 3.27 -5.71 -8.44
N GLU A 91 3.92 -6.60 -9.18
CA GLU A 91 4.77 -7.64 -8.64
C GLU A 91 6.22 -7.15 -8.52
N THR A 92 6.83 -7.33 -7.35
CA THR A 92 8.19 -6.82 -7.10
C THR A 92 9.04 -7.78 -6.28
N ASP A 93 10.35 -7.64 -6.46
CA ASP A 93 11.36 -7.95 -5.46
C ASP A 93 12.10 -6.66 -5.16
N SER A 94 11.75 -6.03 -4.04
CA SER A 94 12.36 -4.75 -3.62
C SER A 94 13.84 -4.88 -3.26
N ARG A 95 14.34 -6.08 -2.93
CA ARG A 95 15.75 -6.28 -2.58
C ARG A 95 16.62 -6.18 -3.84
N SER A 96 16.31 -6.97 -4.87
CA SER A 96 17.00 -6.85 -6.17
C SER A 96 16.62 -5.56 -6.91
N GLY A 97 15.39 -5.08 -6.74
CA GLY A 97 14.80 -3.97 -7.49
C GLY A 97 13.96 -4.43 -8.69
N LYS A 98 13.81 -5.74 -8.92
CA LYS A 98 12.97 -6.30 -9.98
C LYS A 98 11.52 -5.81 -9.82
N GLY A 99 10.92 -5.34 -10.92
CA GLY A 99 9.55 -4.83 -10.96
C GLY A 99 9.35 -3.41 -10.41
N VAL A 100 10.25 -2.89 -9.57
CA VAL A 100 10.07 -1.59 -8.88
C VAL A 100 9.95 -0.42 -9.86
N ASN A 101 10.68 -0.45 -10.99
CA ASN A 101 10.60 0.58 -12.03
C ASN A 101 9.19 0.70 -12.66
N GLY A 102 8.35 -0.33 -12.54
CA GLY A 102 6.95 -0.32 -12.98
C GLY A 102 6.05 0.55 -12.12
N PHE A 103 6.49 0.98 -10.92
CA PHE A 103 5.64 1.71 -9.98
C PHE A 103 5.08 3.02 -10.54
N ALA A 104 5.90 3.81 -11.25
CA ALA A 104 5.41 5.05 -11.86
C ALA A 104 4.33 4.78 -12.94
N GLY A 105 4.42 3.67 -13.65
CA GLY A 105 3.39 3.21 -14.57
C GLY A 105 2.11 2.81 -13.85
N ALA A 106 2.24 2.00 -12.79
CA ALA A 106 1.10 1.60 -11.95
C ALA A 106 0.36 2.80 -11.35
N VAL A 107 1.09 3.83 -10.89
CA VAL A 107 0.50 5.08 -10.39
C VAL A 107 -0.28 5.80 -11.49
N ARG A 108 0.28 5.92 -12.70
CA ARG A 108 -0.44 6.53 -13.83
C ARG A 108 -1.70 5.76 -14.21
N THR A 109 -1.65 4.43 -14.19
CA THR A 109 -2.82 3.59 -14.44
C THR A 109 -3.90 3.79 -13.38
N ALA A 110 -3.53 3.73 -12.09
CA ALA A 110 -4.46 3.88 -10.98
C ALA A 110 -5.10 5.28 -10.91
N LEU A 111 -4.38 6.31 -11.35
CA LEU A 111 -4.82 7.70 -11.28
C LEU A 111 -5.22 8.29 -12.65
N ARG A 112 -5.41 7.45 -13.68
CA ARG A 112 -5.65 7.92 -15.07
C ARG A 112 -6.74 8.99 -15.12
N ASP A 113 -7.93 8.66 -14.66
CA ASP A 113 -9.10 9.55 -14.74
C ASP A 113 -8.88 10.86 -13.95
N LYS A 114 -8.14 10.78 -12.83
CA LYS A 114 -7.82 11.94 -11.99
C LYS A 114 -6.76 12.84 -12.62
N ILE A 115 -5.76 12.25 -13.28
CA ILE A 115 -4.73 12.96 -14.04
C ILE A 115 -5.37 13.66 -15.24
N GLU A 116 -6.27 12.98 -15.97
CA GLU A 116 -7.04 13.58 -17.07
C GLU A 116 -7.92 14.74 -16.59
N ALA A 117 -8.61 14.57 -15.45
CA ALA A 117 -9.41 15.64 -14.86
C ALA A 117 -8.55 16.85 -14.42
N TYR A 118 -7.31 16.63 -13.97
CA TYR A 118 -6.37 17.73 -13.67
C TYR A 118 -5.91 18.42 -14.96
N ALA A 119 -5.58 17.66 -16.01
CA ALA A 119 -5.18 18.21 -17.30
C ALA A 119 -6.30 19.06 -17.93
N ALA A 120 -7.56 18.59 -17.87
CA ALA A 120 -8.73 19.33 -18.35
C ALA A 120 -8.95 20.67 -17.62
N LYS A 121 -8.45 20.80 -16.39
CA LYS A 121 -8.46 22.04 -15.60
C LYS A 121 -7.20 22.90 -15.79
N GLY A 122 -6.38 22.60 -16.80
CA GLY A 122 -5.12 23.29 -17.06
C GLY A 122 -3.98 22.94 -16.11
N GLN A 123 -4.15 21.94 -15.22
CA GLN A 123 -3.14 21.52 -14.24
C GLN A 123 -2.23 20.39 -14.79
N VAL A 124 -1.76 20.55 -16.03
CA VAL A 124 -0.88 19.58 -16.68
C VAL A 124 0.43 19.47 -15.91
N GLY A 125 0.90 18.25 -15.67
CA GLY A 125 2.15 17.99 -14.95
C GLY A 125 2.07 18.17 -13.43
N ARG A 126 0.87 18.39 -12.87
CA ARG A 126 0.67 18.45 -11.41
C ARG A 126 1.21 17.17 -10.74
N PRO A 127 2.09 17.28 -9.73
CA PRO A 127 2.58 16.13 -9.00
C PRO A 127 1.43 15.38 -8.30
N VAL A 128 1.42 14.06 -8.43
CA VAL A 128 0.52 13.18 -7.68
C VAL A 128 1.18 12.71 -6.39
N ARG A 129 0.40 12.58 -5.33
CA ARG A 129 0.86 12.14 -4.01
C ARG A 129 0.33 10.75 -3.71
N VAL A 130 1.20 9.82 -3.33
CA VAL A 130 0.82 8.43 -3.00
C VAL A 130 1.30 8.09 -1.60
N MET A 131 0.41 7.60 -0.75
CA MET A 131 0.78 7.10 0.57
C MET A 131 1.15 5.62 0.47
N VAL A 132 2.32 5.24 0.98
CA VAL A 132 2.75 3.83 1.05
C VAL A 132 2.41 3.25 2.42
N LEU A 133 1.60 2.20 2.46
CA LEU A 133 1.10 1.51 3.64
C LEU A 133 1.44 0.02 3.61
N GLY A 134 1.36 -0.63 4.78
CA GLY A 134 1.58 -2.08 4.93
C GLY A 134 2.06 -2.42 6.35
N ILE A 135 1.86 -3.67 6.77
CA ILE A 135 2.25 -4.15 8.10
C ILE A 135 3.80 -4.10 8.28
N PRO A 136 4.33 -4.23 9.49
CA PRO A 136 5.78 -4.29 9.71
C PRO A 136 6.48 -5.32 8.81
N ASN A 137 7.72 -5.02 8.43
CA ASN A 137 8.63 -5.94 7.72
C ASN A 137 8.26 -6.38 6.29
N VAL A 138 7.12 -6.02 5.71
CA VAL A 138 6.77 -6.34 4.28
C VAL A 138 7.70 -5.71 3.22
N GLY A 139 8.65 -4.86 3.64
CA GLY A 139 9.66 -4.26 2.76
C GLY A 139 9.38 -2.83 2.32
N LYS A 140 8.52 -2.09 3.04
CA LYS A 140 8.13 -0.71 2.70
C LYS A 140 9.32 0.24 2.48
N SER A 141 10.25 0.31 3.44
CA SER A 141 11.40 1.22 3.33
C SER A 141 12.33 0.84 2.19
N THR A 142 12.56 -0.46 1.97
CA THR A 142 13.36 -0.95 0.84
C THR A 142 12.71 -0.58 -0.48
N PHE A 143 11.41 -0.78 -0.62
CA PHE A 143 10.64 -0.38 -1.80
C PHE A 143 10.74 1.13 -2.05
N ILE A 144 10.46 1.95 -1.03
CA ILE A 144 10.54 3.43 -1.12
C ILE A 144 11.93 3.87 -1.57
N ASN A 145 12.99 3.31 -0.99
CA ASN A 145 14.36 3.66 -1.35
C ASN A 145 14.71 3.30 -2.79
N LYS A 146 14.20 2.16 -3.30
CA LYS A 146 14.39 1.75 -4.70
C LYS A 146 13.62 2.66 -5.66
N VAL A 147 12.36 2.99 -5.35
CA VAL A 147 11.56 3.94 -6.14
C VAL A 147 12.21 5.32 -6.16
N ALA A 148 12.65 5.81 -4.99
CA ALA A 148 13.25 7.13 -4.85
C ALA A 148 14.70 7.21 -5.37
N ARG A 149 15.32 6.06 -5.69
CA ARG A 149 16.74 5.92 -6.07
C ARG A 149 17.71 6.58 -5.07
N ARG A 150 17.31 6.70 -3.81
CA ARG A 150 18.08 7.31 -2.72
C ARG A 150 17.64 6.71 -1.38
N LYS A 151 18.46 6.87 -0.34
CA LYS A 151 18.11 6.49 1.05
C LYS A 151 17.14 7.52 1.65
N ALA A 152 15.87 7.47 1.23
CA ALA A 152 14.82 8.37 1.67
C ALA A 152 14.10 7.89 2.94
N ALA A 153 14.04 6.58 3.17
CA ALA A 153 13.40 5.96 4.32
C ALA A 153 14.42 5.11 5.11
N ALA A 154 14.33 5.16 6.45
CA ALA A 154 15.09 4.27 7.31
C ALA A 154 14.66 2.82 7.04
N ALA A 155 15.56 2.04 6.42
CA ALA A 155 15.42 0.60 6.29
C ALA A 155 16.17 -0.02 7.49
N GLY A 156 15.43 -0.40 8.52
CA GLY A 156 15.95 -1.14 9.65
C GLY A 156 15.74 -2.64 9.44
N ASP A 157 16.83 -3.40 9.45
CA ASP A 157 16.83 -4.84 9.69
C ASP A 157 17.35 -5.04 11.11
N ARG A 158 16.49 -4.71 12.09
CA ARG A 158 16.78 -4.96 13.51
C ARG A 158 15.62 -5.80 14.06
N PRO A 159 15.91 -7.00 14.59
CA PRO A 159 14.90 -7.86 15.21
C PRO A 159 14.20 -7.18 16.39
#